data_AF-A0A1A7QEG6-F1
#
_entry.id   AF-A0A1A7QEG6-F1
#
_cell.length_a   1.000
_cell.length_b   1.000
_cell.length_c   1.000
_cell.angle_alpha   90.00
_cell.angle_beta   90.00
_cell.angle_gamma   90.00
#
_symmetry.space_group_name_H-M   'P 1'
#
loop_
_entity.id
_entity.type
_entity.pdbx_description
1 polymer ?
#
loop_
_entity_poly.entity_id
_entity_poly.type
_entity_poly.pdbx_seq_one_letter_code
_entity_poly.pdbx_strand_id
1 'polypeptide(L)'
;MSDLDLARFLYCQEMAGAYLAVGKFESMLISAMHMCDRVKLQKAIGPDQDAWARSVAKNAQLEGSTLGSLIKILERHDIASADIAYLRWIKDKRDYFVHRMFHENAWPGNLDEEDCRRMRRRLVAIQLWLERGERNIWQIFERAGLVELDRLDDGSMLAMNTGLYDLIQEDLAEMTFGDGTK
;
A
#
# COMPACT_ATOMS: atom_id res chain seq x y z
N MET A 1 -8.14 -36.96 14.44
CA MET A 1 -7.84 -35.93 13.44
C MET A 1 -6.89 -36.56 12.44
N SER A 2 -7.29 -36.64 11.17
CA SER A 2 -6.43 -37.21 10.12
C SER A 2 -5.36 -36.20 9.67
N ASP A 3 -4.32 -36.69 8.98
CA ASP A 3 -3.28 -35.83 8.40
C ASP A 3 -3.86 -34.84 7.38
N LEU A 4 -4.88 -35.27 6.63
CA LEU A 4 -5.65 -34.42 5.73
C LEU A 4 -6.42 -33.32 6.47
N ASP A 5 -7.04 -33.64 7.61
CA ASP A 5 -7.75 -32.65 8.43
C ASP A 5 -6.79 -31.57 8.96
N LEU A 6 -5.61 -32.00 9.43
CA LEU A 6 -4.56 -31.09 9.87
C LEU A 6 -4.03 -30.22 8.72
N ALA A 7 -3.79 -30.82 7.55
CA ALA A 7 -3.32 -30.09 6.37
C ALA A 7 -4.33 -29.02 5.91
N ARG A 8 -5.62 -29.36 5.91
CA ARG A 8 -6.72 -28.44 5.60
C ARG A 8 -6.83 -27.32 6.64
N PHE A 9 -6.73 -27.65 7.92
CA PHE A 9 -6.75 -26.65 9.00
C PHE A 9 -5.62 -25.63 8.85
N LEU A 10 -4.38 -26.10 8.64
CA LEU A 10 -3.23 -25.22 8.46
C LEU A 10 -3.33 -24.39 7.17
N TYR A 11 -3.90 -24.96 6.11
CA TYR A 11 -4.19 -24.20 4.89
C TYR A 11 -5.19 -23.06 5.15
N CYS A 12 -6.29 -23.33 5.85
CA CYS A 12 -7.26 -22.29 6.25
C CYS A 12 -6.62 -21.19 7.09
N GLN A 13 -5.75 -21.55 8.03
CA GLN A 13 -5.02 -20.59 8.87
C GLN A 13 -4.17 -19.65 8.01
N GLU A 14 -3.40 -20.18 7.05
CA GLU A 14 -2.60 -19.34 6.16
C GLU A 14 -3.44 -18.53 5.16
N MET A 15 -4.63 -19.01 4.79
CA MET A 15 -5.56 -18.22 3.98
C MET A 15 -6.02 -16.98 4.75
N ALA A 16 -6.39 -17.15 6.03
CA ALA A 16 -6.75 -16.05 6.91
C ALA A 16 -5.56 -15.09 7.11
N GLY A 17 -4.36 -15.61 7.32
CA GLY A 17 -3.13 -14.80 7.41
C GLY A 17 -2.88 -13.97 6.16
N ALA A 18 -2.97 -14.58 4.97
CA ALA A 18 -2.83 -13.88 3.70
C ALA A 18 -3.92 -12.83 3.48
N TYR A 19 -5.17 -13.09 3.89
CA TYR A 19 -6.26 -12.12 3.83
C TYR A 19 -5.96 -10.87 4.68
N LEU A 20 -5.52 -11.07 5.92
CA LEU A 20 -5.14 -9.98 6.81
C LEU A 20 -3.94 -9.19 6.28
N ALA A 21 -2.93 -9.88 5.74
CA ALA A 21 -1.76 -9.24 5.14
C ALA A 21 -2.14 -8.35 3.94
N VAL A 22 -3.10 -8.78 3.10
CA VAL A 22 -3.62 -7.95 1.99
C VAL A 22 -4.31 -6.71 2.53
N GLY A 23 -5.24 -6.85 3.47
CA GLY A 23 -5.96 -5.70 4.04
C GLY A 23 -5.03 -4.71 4.74
N LYS A 24 -4.01 -5.20 5.44
CA LYS A 24 -2.99 -4.36 6.09
C LYS A 24 -2.13 -3.61 5.07
N PHE A 25 -1.67 -4.29 4.03
CA PHE A 25 -0.91 -3.67 2.95
C PHE A 25 -1.72 -2.58 2.23
N GLU A 26 -3.00 -2.83 1.93
CA GLU A 26 -3.88 -1.86 1.29
C GLU A 26 -4.17 -0.65 2.19
N SER A 27 -4.40 -0.89 3.48
CA SER A 27 -4.54 0.17 4.47
C SER A 27 -3.27 1.03 4.53
N MET A 28 -2.09 0.40 4.58
CA MET A 28 -0.80 1.09 4.58
C MET A 28 -0.61 1.94 3.32
N LEU A 29 -0.97 1.40 2.15
CA LEU A 29 -0.92 2.13 0.90
C LEU A 29 -1.80 3.38 0.92
N ILE A 30 -3.03 3.25 1.42
CA ILE A 30 -3.97 4.36 1.54
C ILE A 30 -3.42 5.40 2.52
N SER A 31 -2.91 4.98 3.67
CA SER A 31 -2.27 5.88 4.64
C SER A 31 -1.09 6.64 4.03
N ALA A 32 -0.22 5.95 3.29
CA ALA A 32 0.89 6.60 2.59
C ALA A 32 0.39 7.64 1.57
N MET A 33 -0.68 7.32 0.84
CA MET A 33 -1.29 8.26 -0.10
C MET A 33 -1.90 9.49 0.58
N HIS A 34 -2.51 9.32 1.76
CA HIS A 34 -3.03 10.43 2.58
C HIS A 34 -1.94 11.31 3.16
N MET A 35 -0.78 10.73 3.49
CA MET A 35 0.34 11.45 4.10
C MET A 35 1.19 12.23 3.10
N CYS A 36 1.02 12.01 1.79
CA CYS A 36 1.73 12.79 0.77
C CYS A 36 1.35 14.27 0.87
N ASP A 37 2.35 15.14 0.96
CA ASP A 37 2.14 16.57 1.03
C ASP A 37 1.46 17.11 -0.23
N ARG A 38 0.45 17.97 -0.09
CA ARG A 38 -0.34 18.44 -1.23
C ARG A 38 0.47 19.31 -2.20
N VAL A 39 1.45 20.06 -1.69
CA VAL A 39 2.34 20.91 -2.51
C VAL A 39 3.39 20.05 -3.23
N LYS A 40 4.02 19.10 -2.54
CA LYS A 40 4.95 18.12 -3.15
C LYS A 40 4.23 17.22 -4.14
N LEU A 41 3.01 16.79 -3.83
CA LEU A 41 2.14 16.05 -4.73
C LEU A 41 1.81 16.88 -5.98
N GLN A 42 1.47 18.16 -5.85
CA GLN A 42 1.26 19.02 -7.01
C GLN A 42 2.55 19.22 -7.84
N LYS A 43 3.71 19.33 -7.19
CA LYS A 43 5.01 19.42 -7.89
C LYS A 43 5.37 18.13 -8.62
N ALA A 44 5.12 16.97 -8.01
CA ALA A 44 5.49 15.66 -8.53
C ALA A 44 4.48 15.12 -9.56
N ILE A 45 3.18 15.26 -9.29
CA ILE A 45 2.10 14.65 -10.08
C ILE A 45 1.10 15.63 -10.71
N GLY A 46 1.24 16.94 -10.46
CA GLY A 46 0.56 18.06 -11.12
C GLY A 46 -0.86 17.79 -11.66
N PRO A 47 -1.00 17.44 -12.95
CA PRO A 47 -2.30 17.23 -13.61
C PRO A 47 -3.12 16.05 -13.04
N ASP A 48 -2.49 15.12 -12.33
CA ASP A 48 -3.16 13.95 -11.75
C ASP A 48 -3.60 14.15 -10.28
N GLN A 49 -3.42 15.35 -9.71
CA GLN A 49 -3.80 15.65 -8.33
C GLN A 49 -5.28 15.33 -8.04
N ASP A 50 -6.18 15.67 -8.96
CA ASP A 50 -7.61 15.37 -8.78
C ASP A 50 -7.91 13.87 -8.91
N ALA A 51 -7.15 13.14 -9.74
CA ALA A 51 -7.29 11.69 -9.86
C ALA A 51 -6.78 10.99 -8.59
N TRP A 52 -5.69 11.48 -8.02
CA TRP A 52 -5.17 11.05 -6.72
C TRP A 52 -6.18 11.31 -5.61
N ALA A 53 -6.68 12.54 -5.48
CA ALA A 53 -7.68 12.92 -4.48
C ALA A 53 -8.96 12.07 -4.59
N ARG A 54 -9.45 11.82 -5.81
CA ARG A 54 -10.57 10.90 -6.04
C ARG A 54 -10.25 9.46 -5.64
N SER A 55 -9.04 8.98 -5.93
CA SER A 55 -8.61 7.63 -5.54
C SER A 55 -8.55 7.47 -4.02
N VAL A 56 -8.09 8.50 -3.32
CA VAL A 56 -8.03 8.54 -1.85
C VAL A 56 -9.44 8.62 -1.25
N ALA A 57 -10.31 9.48 -1.79
CA ALA A 57 -11.67 9.71 -1.29
C ALA A 57 -12.64 8.53 -1.53
N LYS A 58 -12.33 7.62 -2.47
CA LYS A 58 -13.22 6.47 -2.79
C LYS A 58 -13.18 5.34 -1.75
N ASN A 59 -12.50 5.52 -0.62
CA ASN A 59 -12.20 4.47 0.35
C ASN A 59 -13.24 4.30 1.47
N ALA A 60 -14.47 3.98 1.07
CA ALA A 60 -15.37 3.17 1.91
C ALA A 60 -15.80 1.86 1.23
N GLN A 61 -15.49 1.65 -0.07
CA GLN A 61 -16.11 0.57 -0.84
C GLN A 61 -15.20 -0.27 -1.75
N LEU A 62 -13.93 0.08 -2.00
CA LEU A 62 -13.14 -0.63 -3.02
C LEU A 62 -11.66 -0.82 -2.67
N GLU A 63 -11.38 -1.78 -1.79
CA GLU A 63 -10.06 -2.41 -1.61
C GLU A 63 -9.45 -2.93 -2.95
N GLY A 64 -10.26 -3.13 -4.00
CA GLY A 64 -9.85 -3.57 -5.35
C GLY A 64 -9.06 -2.60 -6.25
N SER A 65 -9.08 -1.29 -6.02
CA SER A 65 -8.79 -0.31 -7.08
C SER A 65 -7.59 0.62 -6.82
N THR A 66 -7.08 0.66 -5.59
CA THR A 66 -6.16 1.72 -5.15
C THR A 66 -4.74 1.54 -5.71
N LEU A 67 -4.16 0.33 -5.59
CA LEU A 67 -2.79 0.08 -6.09
C LEU A 67 -2.68 0.19 -7.62
N GLY A 68 -3.65 -0.35 -8.37
CA GLY A 68 -3.64 -0.24 -9.83
C GLY A 68 -3.79 1.19 -10.33
N SER A 69 -4.60 2.01 -9.65
CA SER A 69 -4.77 3.43 -9.99
C SER A 69 -3.52 4.24 -9.63
N LEU A 70 -2.93 3.97 -8.46
CA LEU A 70 -1.67 4.56 -8.04
C LEU A 70 -0.55 4.28 -9.03
N ILE A 71 -0.37 3.02 -9.43
CA ILE A 71 0.65 2.63 -10.42
C ILE A 71 0.50 3.45 -11.70
N LYS A 72 -0.74 3.61 -12.22
CA LYS A 72 -1.00 4.42 -13.42
C LYS A 72 -0.67 5.90 -13.24
N ILE A 73 -0.92 6.46 -12.05
CA ILE A 73 -0.53 7.84 -11.74
C ILE A 73 1.00 7.92 -11.74
N LEU A 74 1.67 7.12 -10.92
CA LEU A 74 3.13 7.12 -10.77
C LEU A 74 3.86 6.89 -12.11
N GLU A 75 3.32 6.04 -12.98
CA GLU A 75 3.88 5.79 -14.33
C GLU A 75 3.88 6.99 -15.27
N ARG A 76 2.99 7.97 -15.04
CA ARG A 76 2.93 9.20 -15.84
C ARG A 76 3.91 10.27 -15.36
N HIS A 77 4.63 9.98 -14.28
CA HIS A 77 5.60 10.89 -13.66
C HIS A 77 6.99 10.26 -13.63
N ASP A 78 7.99 11.05 -13.25
CA ASP A 78 9.42 10.67 -13.26
C ASP A 78 9.79 9.73 -12.10
N ILE A 79 9.04 8.64 -11.97
CA ILE A 79 9.26 7.61 -10.96
C ILE A 79 10.20 6.55 -11.52
N ALA A 80 11.19 6.12 -10.72
CA ALA A 80 12.15 5.11 -11.12
C ALA A 80 11.44 3.85 -11.65
N SER A 81 11.82 3.38 -12.84
CA SER A 81 11.15 2.23 -13.48
C SER A 81 11.24 0.94 -12.65
N ALA A 82 12.28 0.79 -11.82
CA ALA A 82 12.43 -0.32 -10.89
C ALA A 82 11.35 -0.30 -9.79
N ASP A 83 10.97 0.88 -9.32
CA ASP A 83 9.92 1.04 -8.31
C ASP A 83 8.54 0.73 -8.89
N ILE A 84 8.27 1.19 -10.11
CA ILE A 84 7.06 0.81 -10.85
C ILE A 84 6.99 -0.70 -11.08
N ALA A 85 8.10 -1.32 -11.51
CA ALA A 85 8.18 -2.77 -11.70
C ALA A 85 7.91 -3.54 -10.41
N TYR A 86 8.44 -3.05 -9.28
CA TYR A 86 8.19 -3.63 -7.96
C TYR A 86 6.71 -3.51 -7.56
N LEU A 87 6.09 -2.34 -7.74
CA LEU A 87 4.67 -2.13 -7.44
C LEU A 87 3.76 -3.03 -8.30
N ARG A 88 4.07 -3.19 -9.59
CA ARG A 88 3.38 -4.15 -10.47
C ARG A 88 3.55 -5.59 -9.98
N TRP A 89 4.77 -5.98 -9.61
CA TRP A 89 5.02 -7.32 -9.08
C TRP A 89 4.24 -7.59 -7.79
N ILE A 90 4.19 -6.64 -6.85
CA ILE A 90 3.37 -6.76 -5.63
C ILE A 90 1.88 -6.84 -5.97
N LYS A 91 1.40 -5.99 -6.89
CA LYS A 91 0.01 -6.03 -7.38
C LYS A 91 -0.33 -7.42 -7.90
N ASP A 92 0.55 -8.04 -8.69
CA ASP A 92 0.32 -9.39 -9.21
C ASP A 92 0.20 -10.44 -8.10
N LYS A 93 0.93 -10.29 -6.98
CA LYS A 93 0.82 -11.24 -5.84
C LYS A 93 -0.49 -11.06 -5.09
N ARG A 94 -0.89 -9.81 -4.88
CA ARG A 94 -2.18 -9.46 -4.29
C ARG A 94 -3.32 -9.97 -5.17
N ASP A 95 -3.29 -9.68 -6.46
CA ASP A 95 -4.32 -10.10 -7.41
C ASP A 95 -4.35 -11.62 -7.56
N TYR A 96 -3.20 -12.29 -7.55
CA TYR A 96 -3.17 -13.75 -7.48
C TYR A 96 -3.92 -14.28 -6.26
N PHE A 97 -3.70 -13.71 -5.07
CA PHE A 97 -4.43 -14.13 -3.87
C PHE A 97 -5.95 -13.88 -4.01
N VAL A 98 -6.34 -12.66 -4.38
CA VAL A 98 -7.74 -12.26 -4.52
C VAL A 98 -8.44 -13.13 -5.58
N HIS A 99 -7.87 -13.26 -6.77
CA HIS A 99 -8.48 -14.03 -7.84
C HIS A 99 -8.49 -15.53 -7.55
N ARG A 100 -7.44 -16.09 -6.93
CA ARG A 100 -7.39 -17.52 -6.63
C ARG A 100 -8.40 -17.94 -5.56
N MET A 101 -8.63 -17.08 -4.56
CA MET A 101 -9.66 -17.30 -3.53
C MET A 101 -11.06 -17.47 -4.14
N PHE A 102 -11.37 -16.71 -5.20
CA PHE A 102 -12.72 -16.68 -5.77
C PHE A 102 -12.91 -17.49 -7.06
N HIS A 103 -11.86 -17.76 -7.84
CA HIS A 103 -12.00 -18.36 -9.17
C HIS A 103 -11.53 -19.81 -9.29
N GLU A 104 -10.56 -20.27 -8.49
CA GLU A 104 -9.90 -21.57 -8.75
C GLU A 104 -10.49 -22.75 -7.95
N ASN A 105 -11.62 -22.60 -7.26
CA ASN A 105 -12.21 -23.64 -6.41
C ASN A 105 -11.21 -24.25 -5.41
N ALA A 106 -10.18 -23.50 -5.01
CA ALA A 106 -9.14 -23.89 -4.05
C ALA A 106 -9.67 -23.90 -2.60
N TRP A 107 -10.91 -24.34 -2.42
CA TRP A 107 -11.55 -24.55 -1.15
C TRP A 107 -10.88 -25.73 -0.44
N PRO A 108 -10.63 -25.64 0.88
CA PRO A 108 -9.96 -26.71 1.64
C PRO A 108 -10.57 -28.10 1.41
N GLY A 109 -11.89 -28.19 1.26
CA GLY A 109 -12.60 -29.46 1.02
C GLY A 109 -12.30 -30.11 -0.33
N ASN A 110 -11.80 -29.35 -1.31
CA ASN A 110 -11.47 -29.82 -2.66
C ASN A 110 -9.98 -30.20 -2.82
N LEU A 111 -9.14 -29.92 -1.81
CA LEU A 111 -7.71 -30.17 -1.86
C LEU A 111 -7.37 -31.47 -1.13
N ASP A 112 -6.37 -32.17 -1.65
CA ASP A 112 -5.66 -33.24 -0.95
C ASP A 112 -4.56 -32.67 -0.02
N GLU A 113 -3.87 -33.57 0.69
CA GLU A 113 -2.85 -33.19 1.66
C GLU A 113 -1.66 -32.45 1.04
N GLU A 114 -1.20 -32.88 -0.13
CA GLU A 114 -0.04 -32.28 -0.80
C GLU A 114 -0.40 -30.93 -1.43
N ASP A 115 -1.60 -30.83 -1.99
CA ASP A 115 -2.15 -29.59 -2.48
C ASP A 115 -2.30 -28.56 -1.36
N CYS A 116 -2.80 -28.97 -0.19
CA CYS A 116 -2.83 -28.12 1.01
C CYS A 116 -1.43 -27.63 1.39
N ARG A 117 -0.42 -28.51 1.43
CA ARG A 117 0.98 -28.12 1.76
C ARG A 117 1.58 -27.17 0.74
N ARG A 118 1.38 -27.43 -0.56
CA ARG A 118 1.86 -26.57 -1.64
C ARG A 118 1.23 -25.19 -1.58
N MET A 119 -0.09 -25.15 -1.38
CA MET A 119 -0.84 -23.90 -1.29
C MET A 119 -0.46 -23.11 -0.03
N ARG A 120 -0.29 -23.78 1.11
CA ARG A 120 0.20 -23.16 2.35
C ARG A 120 1.51 -22.41 2.14
N ARG A 121 2.50 -23.03 1.51
CA ARG A 121 3.80 -22.40 1.22
C ARG A 121 3.65 -21.14 0.35
N ARG A 122 2.75 -21.16 -0.63
CA ARG A 122 2.48 -20.00 -1.48
C ARG A 122 1.82 -18.86 -0.69
N LEU A 123 0.87 -19.18 0.19
CA LEU A 123 0.20 -18.19 1.04
C LEU A 123 1.17 -17.51 2.01
N VAL A 124 2.06 -18.28 2.64
CA VAL A 124 3.13 -17.73 3.49
C VAL A 124 4.05 -16.82 2.68
N ALA A 125 4.44 -17.22 1.47
CA ALA A 125 5.27 -16.37 0.61
C ALA A 125 4.57 -15.04 0.27
N ILE A 126 3.27 -15.07 -0.04
CA ILE A 126 2.47 -13.86 -0.31
C ILE A 126 2.42 -12.95 0.91
N GLN A 127 2.17 -13.50 2.11
CA GLN A 127 2.20 -12.72 3.36
C GLN A 127 3.52 -11.96 3.52
N LEU A 128 4.66 -12.66 3.40
CA LEU A 128 5.98 -12.06 3.52
C LEU A 128 6.25 -10.99 2.46
N TRP A 129 5.77 -11.20 1.23
CA TRP A 129 5.91 -10.21 0.15
C TRP A 129 5.10 -8.95 0.43
N LEU A 130 3.88 -9.09 0.96
CA LEU A 130 3.02 -7.95 1.31
C LEU A 130 3.59 -7.16 2.50
N GLU A 131 4.06 -7.83 3.54
CA GLU A 131 4.76 -7.20 4.67
C GLU A 131 6.04 -6.46 4.23
N ARG A 132 6.76 -7.01 3.25
CA ARG A 132 7.87 -6.29 2.62
C ARG A 132 7.38 -5.11 1.80
N GLY A 133 6.27 -5.27 1.08
CA GLY A 133 5.57 -4.21 0.36
C GLY A 133 5.25 -3.01 1.24
N GLU A 134 4.75 -3.23 2.46
CA GLU A 134 4.44 -2.17 3.43
C GLU A 134 5.66 -1.30 3.75
N ARG A 135 6.83 -1.89 3.93
CA ARG A 135 8.06 -1.13 4.19
C ARG A 135 8.59 -0.43 2.94
N ASN A 136 8.52 -1.11 1.81
CA ASN A 136 9.05 -0.59 0.56
C ASN A 136 8.22 0.56 -0.01
N ILE A 137 6.91 0.63 0.28
CA ILE A 137 6.04 1.71 -0.22
C ILE A 137 6.55 3.08 0.24
N TRP A 138 6.93 3.17 1.51
CA TRP A 138 7.47 4.40 2.10
C TRP A 138 8.75 4.83 1.41
N GLN A 139 9.67 3.89 1.19
CA GLN A 139 10.93 4.18 0.51
C GLN A 139 10.73 4.59 -0.95
N ILE A 140 9.73 4.00 -1.63
CA ILE A 140 9.37 4.40 -3.00
C ILE A 140 8.85 5.83 -2.99
N PHE A 141 7.96 6.17 -2.06
CA PHE A 141 7.39 7.50 -1.99
C PHE A 141 8.42 8.56 -1.55
N GLU A 142 9.36 8.20 -0.69
CA GLU A 142 10.52 9.03 -0.34
C GLU A 142 11.39 9.33 -1.58
N ARG A 143 11.78 8.30 -2.33
CA ARG A 143 12.56 8.45 -3.57
C ARG A 143 11.83 9.26 -4.64
N ALA A 144 10.51 9.14 -4.68
CA ALA A 144 9.64 9.91 -5.54
C ALA A 144 9.45 11.38 -5.11
N GLY A 145 10.01 11.77 -3.95
CA GLY A 145 9.85 13.11 -3.38
C GLY A 145 8.44 13.41 -2.84
N LEU A 146 7.62 12.38 -2.62
CA LEU A 146 6.23 12.50 -2.16
C LEU A 146 6.12 12.61 -0.62
N VAL A 147 7.08 12.04 0.11
CA VAL A 147 7.18 12.07 1.58
C VAL A 147 8.64 12.24 1.99
N GLU A 148 8.87 12.69 3.23
CA GLU A 148 10.18 12.58 3.87
C GLU A 148 10.15 11.51 4.96
N LEU A 149 11.20 10.69 5.04
CA LEU A 149 11.35 9.68 6.08
C LEU A 149 12.50 10.04 7.00
N ASP A 150 12.21 10.29 8.26
CA ASP A 150 13.22 10.38 9.30
C ASP A 150 13.50 8.98 9.86
N ARG A 151 14.78 8.61 9.94
CA ARG A 151 15.23 7.29 10.38
C ARG A 151 15.77 7.43 11.79
N LEU A 152 15.09 6.80 12.75
CA LEU A 152 15.45 6.86 14.17
C LEU A 152 16.56 5.86 14.51
N ASP A 153 17.27 6.12 15.61
CA ASP A 153 18.44 5.33 16.03
C ASP A 153 18.11 3.85 16.35
N ASP A 154 16.84 3.55 16.65
CA ASP A 154 16.34 2.19 16.89
C ASP A 154 15.97 1.43 15.60
N GLY A 155 16.17 2.05 14.43
CA GLY A 155 15.82 1.50 13.12
C GLY A 155 14.35 1.67 12.73
N SER A 156 13.54 2.34 13.56
CA SER A 156 12.19 2.74 13.18
C SER A 156 12.20 3.95 12.24
N MET A 157 11.07 4.20 11.58
CA MET A 157 10.94 5.27 10.59
C MET A 157 9.73 6.13 10.91
N LEU A 158 9.93 7.45 10.91
CA LEU A 158 8.87 8.44 11.01
C LEU A 158 8.62 9.03 9.62
N ALA A 159 7.45 8.77 9.06
CA ALA A 159 7.03 9.42 7.82
C ALA A 159 6.44 10.80 8.14
N MET A 160 6.99 11.84 7.53
CA MET A 160 6.58 13.22 7.77
C MET A 160 6.01 13.87 6.50
N ASN A 161 4.95 14.63 6.70
CA ASN A 161 4.39 15.56 5.74
C ASN A 161 4.86 16.97 6.10
N THR A 162 5.98 17.41 5.53
CA THR A 162 6.58 18.71 5.84
C THR A 162 5.87 19.90 5.20
N GLY A 163 5.16 19.72 4.09
CA GLY A 163 4.45 20.86 3.48
C GLY A 163 3.20 21.29 4.25
N LEU A 164 2.66 20.47 5.16
CA LEU A 164 1.70 20.94 6.16
C LEU A 164 2.35 21.94 7.14
N TYR A 165 3.62 21.74 7.50
CA TYR A 165 4.33 22.65 8.39
C TYR A 165 4.63 23.99 7.70
N ASP A 166 5.01 23.94 6.41
CA ASP A 166 5.22 25.14 5.59
C ASP A 166 3.90 25.91 5.37
N LEU A 167 2.79 25.22 5.07
CA LEU A 167 1.46 25.84 4.95
C LEU A 167 0.98 26.46 6.27
N ILE A 168 1.19 25.78 7.40
CA ILE A 168 0.84 26.33 8.72
C ILE A 168 1.73 27.54 9.05
N GLN A 169 3.02 27.53 8.67
CA GLN A 169 3.89 28.69 8.85
C GLN A 169 3.53 29.86 7.93
N GLU A 170 3.16 29.60 6.67
CA GLU A 170 2.67 30.62 5.74
C GLU A 170 1.36 31.24 6.24
N ASP A 171 0.38 30.41 6.66
CA ASP A 171 -0.88 30.89 7.25
C ASP A 171 -0.64 31.68 8.55
N LEU A 172 0.26 31.21 9.43
CA LEU A 172 0.61 31.93 10.66
C LEU A 172 1.33 33.26 10.37
N ALA A 173 2.18 33.30 9.34
CA ALA A 173 2.83 34.53 8.88
C ALA A 173 1.80 35.52 8.31
N GLU A 174 0.85 35.06 7.49
CA GLU A 174 -0.24 35.91 6.97
C GLU A 174 -1.13 36.45 8.10
N MET A 175 -1.42 35.63 9.13
CA MET A 175 -2.19 36.08 10.31
C MET A 175 -1.43 37.05 11.22
N THR A 176 -0.09 36.98 11.29
CA THR A 176 0.73 37.88 12.13
C THR A 176 1.10 39.19 11.44
N PHE A 177 1.17 39.22 10.10
CA PHE A 177 1.46 40.43 9.33
C PHE A 177 0.21 41.09 8.68
N GLY A 178 -0.95 40.44 8.73
CA GLY A 178 -2.21 40.91 8.13
C GLY A 178 -3.00 41.94 8.94
N ASP A 179 -2.72 42.15 10.23
CA ASP A 179 -3.49 43.08 11.09
C ASP A 179 -2.95 44.53 11.07
N GLY A 180 -2.14 44.85 10.05
CA GLY A 180 -1.37 46.09 9.97
C GLY A 180 -1.83 47.13 8.96
N THR A 181 -2.98 47.00 8.30
CA THR A 181 -3.57 48.10 7.51
C THR A 181 -5.05 47.87 7.17
N LYS A 182 -5.94 48.48 7.95
CA LYS A 182 -6.99 49.41 7.48
C LYS A 182 -7.65 50.12 8.65
#